data_AF-A0A7X7AAY7-F1
#
_entry.id   AF-A0A7X7AAY7-F1
#
_cell.length_a   1.000
_cell.length_b   1.000
_cell.length_c   1.000
_cell.angle_alpha   90.00
_cell.angle_beta   90.00
_cell.angle_gamma   90.00
#
_symmetry.space_group_name_H-M   'P 1'
#
loop_
_entity.id
_entity.type
_entity.pdbx_description
1 polymer ?
#
loop_
_entity_poly.entity_id
_entity_poly.type
_entity_poly.pdbx_seq_one_letter_code
_entity_poly.pdbx_strand_id
1 'polypeptide(L)'
;QLYGIFVILHGHVSPGGGFSGGAIIGASIVLYTLAYGLPRGHEKVPHRTAQKIETGGIFWYALVGLIGIGAGGSYLANKFSGFPMGQTGSLLSAGMIPLVTIGIGLKVCSTIITLFHTMIEED
;
A
#
# COMPACT_ATOMS: atom_id res chain seq x y z
N GLN A 1 6.73 6.52 9.33
CA GLN A 1 5.88 5.34 9.04
C GLN A 1 4.42 5.56 9.46
N LEU A 2 4.12 5.87 10.73
CA LEU A 2 2.74 6.13 11.20
C LEU A 2 1.97 7.14 10.35
N TYR A 3 2.60 8.26 9.97
CA TYR A 3 1.97 9.25 9.09
C TYR A 3 1.63 8.69 7.70
N GLY A 4 2.48 7.85 7.12
CA GLY A 4 2.17 7.18 5.85
C GLY A 4 0.99 6.22 5.97
N ILE A 5 0.90 5.46 7.08
CA ILE A 5 -0.26 4.60 7.37
C ILE A 5 -1.54 5.43 7.50
N PHE A 6 -1.47 6.57 8.21
CA PHE A 6 -2.58 7.51 8.31
C PHE A 6 -3.06 7.97 6.92
N VAL A 7 -2.14 8.39 6.04
CA VAL A 7 -2.45 8.85 4.67
C VAL A 7 -3.07 7.74 3.82
N ILE A 8 -2.62 6.48 3.97
CA ILE A 8 -3.21 5.32 3.26
C ILE A 8 -4.67 5.10 3.68
N LEU A 9 -4.91 5.09 4.99
CA LEU A 9 -6.22 4.75 5.57
C LEU A 9 -7.25 5.87 5.40
N HIS A 10 -6.81 7.13 5.31
CA HIS A 10 -7.68 8.31 5.21
C HIS A 10 -7.82 8.84 3.79
N GLY A 11 -7.35 8.11 2.77
CA GLY A 11 -7.33 8.58 1.37
C GLY A 11 -8.70 8.89 0.77
N HIS A 12 -9.78 8.35 1.33
CA HIS A 12 -11.16 8.62 0.90
C HIS A 12 -11.82 9.77 1.66
N VAL A 13 -11.26 10.22 2.78
CA VAL A 13 -11.77 11.35 3.60
C VAL A 13 -10.89 12.59 3.53
N SER A 14 -9.64 12.46 3.07
CA SER A 14 -8.64 13.53 3.01
C SER A 14 -7.77 13.38 1.77
N PRO A 15 -7.12 14.46 1.29
CA PRO A 15 -6.15 14.36 0.20
C PRO A 15 -5.03 13.36 0.54
N GLY A 16 -4.79 12.38 -0.31
CA GLY A 16 -3.79 11.34 -0.05
C GLY A 16 -4.12 10.00 -0.70
N GLY A 17 -3.96 8.92 0.07
CA GLY A 17 -4.29 7.56 -0.34
C GLY A 17 -3.10 6.61 -0.43
N GLY A 18 -3.32 5.47 -1.09
CA GLY A 18 -2.36 4.37 -1.16
C GLY A 18 -1.01 4.80 -1.74
N PHE A 19 -1.01 5.53 -2.86
CA PHE A 19 0.23 5.92 -3.54
C PHE A 19 1.09 6.85 -2.69
N SER A 20 0.56 8.00 -2.27
CA SER A 20 1.31 8.99 -1.49
C SER A 20 1.70 8.47 -0.11
N GLY A 21 0.81 7.75 0.56
CA GLY A 21 1.11 7.14 1.86
C GLY A 21 2.16 6.03 1.76
N GLY A 22 2.08 5.20 0.71
CA GLY A 22 3.13 4.21 0.39
C GLY A 22 4.48 4.88 0.10
N ALA A 23 4.48 5.99 -0.64
CA ALA A 23 5.68 6.77 -0.90
C ALA A 23 6.31 7.35 0.36
N ILE A 24 5.51 7.85 1.30
CA ILE A 24 6.01 8.33 2.61
C ILE A 24 6.67 7.19 3.40
N ILE A 25 6.08 5.98 3.39
CA ILE A 25 6.68 4.84 4.08
C ILE A 25 7.98 4.43 3.40
N GLY A 26 8.00 4.30 2.06
CA GLY A 26 9.20 3.98 1.29
C GLY A 26 10.32 4.99 1.52
N ALA A 27 10.01 6.29 1.44
CA ALA A 27 10.96 7.37 1.73
C ALA A 27 11.55 7.30 3.14
N SER A 28 10.78 6.84 4.14
CA SER A 28 11.32 6.65 5.50
C SER A 28 12.36 5.53 5.59
N ILE A 29 12.26 4.49 4.75
CA ILE A 29 13.25 3.41 4.65
C ILE A 29 14.46 3.87 3.82
N VAL A 30 14.24 4.64 2.76
CA VAL A 30 15.31 5.28 1.98
C VAL A 30 16.14 6.18 2.90
N LEU A 31 15.49 7.05 3.69
CA LEU A 31 16.17 7.93 4.66
C LEU A 31 16.97 7.11 5.69
N TYR A 32 16.43 6.01 6.19
CA TYR A 32 17.14 5.11 7.09
C TYR A 32 18.39 4.51 6.42
N THR A 33 18.27 4.06 5.17
CA THR A 33 19.38 3.50 4.40
C THR A 33 20.47 4.56 4.15
N LEU A 34 20.09 5.80 3.83
CA LEU A 34 21.04 6.91 3.67
C LEU A 34 21.76 7.27 4.98
N ALA A 35 21.07 7.23 6.12
CA ALA A 35 21.64 7.60 7.41
C ALA A 35 22.56 6.52 8.01
N TYR A 36 22.27 5.23 7.77
CA TYR A 36 22.95 4.11 8.41
C TYR A 36 23.72 3.19 7.46
N GLY A 37 23.70 3.49 6.16
CA GLY A 37 24.35 2.72 5.11
C GLY A 37 23.50 1.55 4.59
N LEU A 38 23.88 1.05 3.41
CA LEU A 38 23.20 -0.02 2.70
C LEU A 38 23.04 -1.32 3.51
N PRO A 39 24.07 -1.84 4.23
CA PRO A 39 23.93 -3.10 4.96
C PRO A 39 22.81 -3.06 6.00
N ARG A 40 22.69 -1.96 6.75
CA ARG A 40 21.61 -1.76 7.73
C ARG A 40 20.26 -1.57 7.05
N GLY A 41 20.23 -0.91 5.89
CA GLY A 41 19.02 -0.80 5.06
C GLY A 41 18.47 -2.17 4.64
N HIS A 42 19.34 -3.06 4.15
CA HIS A 42 18.97 -4.44 3.76
C HIS A 42 18.53 -5.30 4.94
N GLU A 43 19.17 -5.16 6.11
CA GLU A 43 18.70 -5.84 7.33
C GLU A 43 17.28 -5.41 7.71
N LYS A 44 16.96 -4.12 7.53
CA LYS A 44 15.64 -3.60 7.88
C LYS A 44 14.56 -4.06 6.92
N VAL A 45 14.84 -4.02 5.62
CA VAL A 45 13.94 -4.51 4.57
C VAL A 45 14.74 -5.35 3.57
N PRO A 46 14.80 -6.67 3.78
CA PRO A 46 15.48 -7.57 2.85
C PRO A 46 14.80 -7.56 1.48
N HIS A 47 15.57 -7.70 0.40
CA HIS A 47 15.05 -7.72 -0.97
C HIS A 47 13.92 -8.76 -1.16
N ARG A 48 14.08 -9.97 -0.59
CA ARG A 48 13.04 -11.01 -0.62
C ARG A 48 11.75 -10.58 0.09
N THR A 49 11.86 -9.80 1.17
CA THR A 49 10.70 -9.28 1.90
C THR A 49 10.00 -8.20 1.09
N ALA A 50 10.75 -7.27 0.49
CA ALA A 50 10.20 -6.28 -0.44
C ALA A 50 9.44 -6.97 -1.58
N GLN A 51 10.08 -7.89 -2.32
CA GLN A 51 9.41 -8.64 -3.40
C GLN A 51 8.13 -9.37 -2.96
N LYS A 52 8.11 -9.95 -1.75
CA LYS A 52 6.90 -10.57 -1.19
C LYS A 52 5.81 -9.56 -0.89
N ILE A 53 6.14 -8.40 -0.33
CA ILE A 53 5.19 -7.30 -0.07
C ILE A 53 4.65 -6.76 -1.40
N GLU A 54 5.51 -6.61 -2.40
CA GLU A 54 5.16 -6.17 -3.74
C GLU A 54 4.11 -7.08 -4.39
N THR A 55 4.41 -8.39 -4.42
CA THR A 55 3.52 -9.41 -4.97
C THR A 55 2.24 -9.53 -4.13
N GLY A 56 2.36 -9.49 -2.81
CA GLY A 56 1.26 -9.55 -1.87
C GLY A 56 0.29 -8.36 -2.01
N GLY A 57 0.79 -7.16 -2.28
CA GLY A 57 -0.04 -5.96 -2.48
C GLY A 57 -0.91 -6.05 -3.74
N ILE A 58 -0.34 -6.53 -4.85
CA ILE A 58 -1.11 -6.77 -6.10
C ILE A 58 -2.09 -7.92 -5.90
N PHE A 59 -1.65 -9.00 -5.27
CA PHE A 59 -2.51 -10.15 -5.02
C PHE A 59 -3.70 -9.78 -4.12
N TRP A 60 -3.47 -8.95 -3.09
CA TRP A 60 -4.51 -8.40 -2.24
C TRP A 60 -5.51 -7.54 -3.03
N TYR A 61 -5.03 -6.65 -3.89
CA TYR A 61 -5.87 -5.85 -4.77
C TYR A 61 -6.77 -6.73 -5.65
N ALA A 62 -6.19 -7.77 -6.26
CA ALA A 62 -6.90 -8.72 -7.10
C ALA A 62 -7.97 -9.47 -6.31
N LEU A 63 -7.63 -10.04 -5.14
CA LEU A 63 -8.57 -10.76 -4.28
C LEU A 63 -9.76 -9.89 -3.87
N VAL A 64 -9.48 -8.65 -3.44
CA VAL A 64 -10.53 -7.71 -3.02
C VAL A 64 -11.47 -7.40 -4.20
N GLY A 65 -10.94 -7.26 -5.42
CA GLY A 65 -11.78 -7.06 -6.60
C GLY A 65 -12.58 -8.29 -7.03
N LEU A 66 -12.08 -9.51 -6.79
CA LEU A 66 -12.80 -10.75 -7.06
C LEU A 66 -14.04 -10.94 -6.17
N ILE A 67 -14.08 -10.33 -4.98
CA ILE A 67 -15.31 -10.28 -4.14
C ILE A 67 -16.46 -9.61 -4.91
N GLY A 68 -16.14 -8.65 -5.78
CA GLY A 68 -17.01 -8.07 -6.80
C GLY A 68 -17.81 -9.11 -7.58
N ILE A 69 -17.05 -9.99 -8.22
CA ILE A 69 -17.56 -11.05 -9.10
C ILE A 69 -18.24 -12.14 -8.29
N GLY A 70 -17.68 -12.54 -7.15
CA GLY A 70 -18.26 -13.57 -6.27
C GLY A 70 -19.65 -13.19 -5.73
N ALA A 71 -19.93 -11.89 -5.59
CA ALA A 71 -21.24 -11.37 -5.21
C ALA A 71 -22.23 -11.25 -6.40
N GLY A 72 -21.85 -11.70 -7.60
CA GLY A 72 -22.65 -11.59 -8.82
C GLY A 72 -22.56 -10.22 -9.52
N GLY A 73 -21.63 -9.37 -9.10
CA GLY A 73 -21.38 -8.05 -9.69
C GLY A 73 -20.17 -8.03 -10.63
N SER A 74 -19.75 -6.84 -11.00
CA SER A 74 -18.48 -6.63 -11.73
C SER A 74 -17.27 -6.70 -10.80
N TYR A 75 -16.07 -6.85 -11.36
CA TYR A 75 -14.82 -6.67 -10.61
C TYR A 75 -14.82 -5.33 -9.85
N LEU A 76 -14.42 -5.33 -8.58
CA LEU A 76 -14.42 -4.16 -7.68
C LEU A 76 -15.81 -3.50 -7.49
N ALA A 77 -16.90 -4.27 -7.59
CA ALA A 77 -18.25 -3.75 -7.36
C ALA A 77 -18.52 -3.41 -5.87
N ASN A 78 -17.98 -2.30 -5.39
CA ASN A 78 -17.98 -1.89 -3.97
C ASN A 78 -19.33 -2.00 -3.24
N LYS A 79 -20.30 -1.13 -3.56
CA LYS A 79 -21.61 -1.13 -2.88
C LYS A 79 -22.42 -2.39 -3.14
N PHE A 80 -22.32 -2.91 -4.35
CA PHE A 80 -23.08 -4.07 -4.79
C PHE A 80 -22.61 -5.35 -4.09
N SER A 81 -21.32 -5.47 -3.79
CA SER A 81 -20.74 -6.62 -3.08
C SER A 81 -21.02 -6.64 -1.57
N GLY A 82 -21.90 -5.77 -1.06
CA GLY A 82 -22.32 -5.78 0.34
C GLY A 82 -21.32 -5.13 1.30
N PHE A 83 -20.34 -4.37 0.82
CA PHE A 83 -19.43 -3.63 1.70
C PHE A 83 -20.20 -2.53 2.46
N PRO A 84 -19.99 -2.40 3.79
CA PRO A 84 -20.66 -1.38 4.59
C PRO A 84 -20.16 0.01 4.19
N MET A 85 -21.08 0.91 3.85
CA MET A 85 -20.77 2.27 3.42
C MET A 85 -20.62 3.26 4.58
N GLY A 86 -20.85 2.83 5.83
CA GLY A 86 -20.69 3.65 7.02
C GLY A 86 -21.44 4.99 6.94
N GLN A 87 -20.94 5.97 7.71
CA GLN A 87 -21.40 7.36 7.64
C GLN A 87 -20.37 8.20 6.88
N THR A 88 -20.83 9.04 5.95
CA THR A 88 -19.95 9.93 5.15
C THR A 88 -18.98 10.71 6.05
N GLY A 89 -17.70 10.71 5.68
CA GLY A 89 -16.64 11.38 6.46
C GLY A 89 -16.02 10.53 7.58
N SER A 90 -16.61 9.37 7.91
CA SER A 90 -15.97 8.41 8.82
C SER A 90 -14.90 7.56 8.12
N LEU A 91 -14.03 6.93 8.90
CA LEU A 91 -12.95 6.10 8.37
C LEU A 91 -13.48 4.89 7.56
N LEU A 92 -14.61 4.31 7.95
CA LEU A 92 -15.22 3.16 7.26
C LEU A 92 -16.38 3.59 6.34
N SER A 93 -16.26 4.74 5.69
CA SER A 93 -17.31 5.33 4.85
C SER A 93 -17.23 4.99 3.36
N ALA A 94 -16.18 4.29 2.94
CA ALA A 94 -15.89 4.05 1.52
C ALA A 94 -15.92 2.56 1.12
N GLY A 95 -16.54 1.70 1.95
CA GLY A 95 -16.68 0.28 1.70
C GLY A 95 -15.33 -0.40 1.49
N MET A 96 -15.10 -0.95 0.31
CA MET A 96 -13.86 -1.68 -0.02
C MET A 96 -12.65 -0.78 -0.30
N ILE A 97 -12.83 0.53 -0.52
CA ILE A 97 -11.75 1.44 -0.94
C ILE A 97 -10.55 1.44 0.03
N PRO A 98 -10.72 1.49 1.37
CA PRO A 98 -9.59 1.41 2.30
C PRO A 98 -8.80 0.10 2.18
N LEU A 99 -9.46 -1.02 1.85
CA LEU A 99 -8.78 -2.29 1.63
C LEU A 99 -7.92 -2.25 0.37
N VAL A 100 -8.46 -1.66 -0.69
CA VAL A 100 -7.75 -1.47 -1.96
C VAL A 100 -6.55 -0.54 -1.78
N THR A 101 -6.70 0.57 -1.06
CA THR A 101 -5.61 1.54 -0.84
C THR A 101 -4.48 0.97 0.00
N ILE A 102 -4.75 0.04 0.93
CA ILE A 102 -3.70 -0.70 1.66
C ILE A 102 -2.84 -1.51 0.68
N GLY A 103 -3.46 -2.28 -0.23
CA GLY A 103 -2.72 -3.07 -1.22
C GLY A 103 -1.84 -2.19 -2.12
N ILE A 104 -2.40 -1.07 -2.59
CA ILE A 104 -1.65 -0.08 -3.39
C ILE A 104 -0.50 0.52 -2.58
N GLY A 105 -0.72 0.89 -1.32
CA GLY A 105 0.32 1.48 -0.48
C GLY A 105 1.47 0.54 -0.17
N LEU A 106 1.18 -0.75 0.06
CA LEU A 106 2.19 -1.78 0.22
C LEU A 106 3.02 -1.98 -1.06
N LYS A 107 2.35 -2.05 -2.22
CA LYS A 107 2.98 -2.16 -3.53
C LYS A 107 3.92 -0.98 -3.79
N VAL A 108 3.44 0.26 -3.62
CA VAL A 108 4.24 1.48 -3.87
C VAL A 108 5.42 1.60 -2.90
N CYS A 109 5.20 1.32 -1.61
CA CYS A 109 6.27 1.29 -0.61
C CYS A 109 7.39 0.33 -1.03
N SER A 110 7.02 -0.89 -1.42
CA SER A 110 7.99 -1.89 -1.85
C SER A 110 8.73 -1.50 -3.12
N THR A 111 8.03 -0.96 -4.11
CA THR A 111 8.65 -0.50 -5.36
C THR A 111 9.69 0.58 -5.10
N ILE A 112 9.40 1.57 -4.23
CA ILE A 112 10.34 2.65 -3.93
C ILE A 112 11.59 2.13 -3.23
N ILE A 113 11.43 1.22 -2.25
CA ILE A 113 12.57 0.62 -1.53
C ILE A 113 13.43 -0.18 -2.50
N THR A 114 12.80 -1.03 -3.32
CA THR A 114 13.50 -1.91 -4.26
C THR A 114 14.25 -1.10 -5.31
N LEU A 115 13.60 -0.11 -5.93
CA LEU A 115 14.24 0.77 -6.90
C LEU A 115 15.44 1.49 -6.30
N PHE A 116 15.28 2.04 -5.09
CA PHE A 116 16.37 2.75 -4.43
C PHE A 116 17.56 1.83 -4.13
N HIS A 117 17.31 0.65 -3.55
CA HIS A 117 18.39 -0.32 -3.27
C HIS A 117 19.08 -0.79 -4.55
N THR A 118 18.33 -1.10 -5.61
CA THR A 118 18.92 -1.49 -6.89
C THR A 118 19.79 -0.39 -7.49
N MET A 119 19.35 0.87 -7.46
CA MET A 119 20.13 1.99 -7.99
C MET A 119 21.45 2.22 -7.26
N ILE A 120 21.53 1.96 -5.96
CA ILE A 120 22.75 2.18 -5.17
C ILE A 120 23.62 0.92 -5.01
N GLU A 121 23.12 -0.24 -5.42
CA GLU A 121 23.91 -1.48 -5.54
C GLU A 121 24.65 -1.57 -6.89
N GLU A 122 24.16 -0.87 -7.92
CA GLU A 122 24.82 -0.83 -9.24
C GLU A 122 26.04 0.12 -9.31
N ASP A 123 26.30 0.90 -8.25
CA ASP A 123 27.47 1.79 -8.08
C ASP A 123 28.57 1.14 -7.20
#